data_AF-U9UWN8-F1
#
_entry.id   AF-U9UWN8-F1
#
_cell.length_a   1.000
_cell.length_b   1.000
_cell.length_c   1.000
_cell.angle_alpha   90.00
_cell.angle_beta   90.00
_cell.angle_gamma   90.00
#
_symmetry.space_group_name_H-M   'P 1'
#
loop_
_entity.id
_entity.type
_entity.pdbx_description
1 polymer ?
#
loop_
_entity_poly.entity_id
_entity_poly.type
_entity_poly.pdbx_seq_one_letter_code
_entity_poly.pdbx_strand_id
1 'polypeptide(L)'
;MIRENLSHAKSLNKPERHQPKAPLLTGKVQEKKTCWVIFSRIVTFWAHPALLSSIGGLHDRPSRQAWREKITLCFIFLFLSGTVGFLTVGFSSLICPVSEEDNDHFYSSFNQTPGHLGILGWQFDVTNAKVPPELPIFDILKHGNGQDITNYFTRENQEIKPCVKRGIKNFTIVSHEPCSSPKSDICVLKPPIKKTLNSLNIFNTTKMVGYDWDQLIPLKYYMVVNGNVLNLVPYITSYPDPVNNDLMDIIVRKTLKSKGKDATRLLYNNPETKGAVDCLVDKYFAGKIDKQTIGCFTSLLFLNISLTTILGVVFVRFLLACVFNWFILPRLSLKPVKVTSRVSKTPTNTSKIMSKIGNNLFCVLLVTCYSEGEIGIRTTCESLAATDYPNDKKLLFLICDGIITGSGNLRSTPNICIGMMELIPEFENPRPMSYIAIGEGAKQNNTAKVYAGYFRKF
;
A
#
# COMPACT_ATOMS: atom_id res chain seq x y z
N MET A 1 10.19 73.95 47.73
CA MET A 1 9.26 73.28 48.69
C MET A 1 7.95 73.02 47.95
N ILE A 2 7.49 71.75 47.96
CA ILE A 2 6.13 71.24 47.64
C ILE A 2 5.72 71.33 46.14
N ARG A 3 5.89 70.27 45.33
CA ARG A 3 5.00 69.11 45.03
C ARG A 3 3.68 69.45 44.33
N GLU A 4 3.49 68.94 43.10
CA GLU A 4 2.41 67.99 42.77
C GLU A 4 2.57 67.30 41.41
N ASN A 5 1.86 66.18 41.26
CA ASN A 5 2.07 65.03 40.38
C ASN A 5 1.76 65.26 38.89
N LEU A 6 2.59 64.70 38.00
CA LEU A 6 2.19 64.34 36.62
C LEU A 6 2.36 62.83 36.43
N SER A 7 1.21 62.16 36.44
CA SER A 7 1.05 60.73 36.26
C SER A 7 1.28 60.30 34.80
N HIS A 8 1.79 59.08 34.67
CA HIS A 8 1.91 58.27 33.46
C HIS A 8 0.97 58.65 32.31
N ALA A 9 1.55 59.12 31.21
CA ALA A 9 0.89 59.14 29.92
C ALA A 9 0.53 57.69 29.54
N LYS A 10 -0.79 57.43 29.48
CA LYS A 10 -1.38 56.17 29.03
C LYS A 10 -0.79 55.76 27.70
N SER A 11 -0.22 54.55 27.66
CA SER A 11 -0.02 53.78 26.44
C SER A 11 -1.32 53.75 25.64
N LEU A 12 -1.36 54.43 24.49
CA LEU A 12 -2.41 54.26 23.49
C LEU A 12 -2.27 52.85 22.88
N ASN A 13 -2.86 51.87 23.56
CA ASN A 13 -3.14 50.58 22.94
C ASN A 13 -4.14 50.81 21.80
N LYS A 14 -3.63 50.88 20.58
CA LYS A 14 -4.45 50.94 19.36
C LYS A 14 -4.96 49.53 19.05
N PRO A 15 -6.27 49.24 19.11
CA PRO A 15 -6.82 47.90 18.98
C PRO A 15 -6.95 47.40 17.52
N GLU A 16 -6.08 47.85 16.60
CA GLU A 16 -6.21 47.56 15.16
C GLU A 16 -5.44 46.32 14.65
N ARG A 17 -4.90 45.47 15.53
CA ARG A 17 -4.29 44.20 15.09
C ARG A 17 -5.31 43.09 14.97
N HIS A 18 -6.17 43.19 13.96
CA HIS A 18 -6.74 42.06 13.21
C HIS A 18 -7.27 42.63 11.89
N GLN A 19 -6.39 43.11 11.01
CA GLN A 19 -6.77 43.29 9.62
C GLN A 19 -6.37 42.03 8.84
N PRO A 20 -7.32 41.28 8.24
CA PRO A 20 -7.01 40.23 7.30
C PRO A 20 -6.29 40.84 6.09
N LYS A 21 -5.47 40.03 5.40
CA LYS A 21 -4.88 40.39 4.10
C LYS A 21 -5.98 40.98 3.20
N ALA A 22 -5.70 42.12 2.58
CA ALA A 22 -6.63 42.70 1.60
C ALA A 22 -6.94 41.64 0.53
N PRO A 23 -8.23 41.35 0.26
CA PRO A 23 -8.59 40.48 -0.85
C PRO A 23 -8.18 41.19 -2.15
N LEU A 24 -7.33 40.56 -2.96
CA LEU A 24 -7.18 40.94 -4.35
C LEU A 24 -8.53 40.70 -5.05
N LEU A 25 -9.02 41.74 -5.72
CA LEU A 25 -10.29 41.90 -6.45
C LEU A 25 -11.51 42.34 -5.63
N THR A 26 -11.89 43.59 -5.90
CA THR A 26 -13.13 44.21 -5.44
C THR A 26 -14.36 43.63 -6.14
N GLY A 27 -15.13 42.91 -5.36
CA GLY A 27 -16.55 42.72 -5.52
C GLY A 27 -17.07 42.37 -4.14
N LYS A 28 -18.26 42.84 -3.75
CA LYS A 28 -18.88 42.44 -2.48
C LYS A 28 -18.72 40.93 -2.33
N VAL A 29 -17.85 40.48 -1.41
CA VAL A 29 -17.70 39.06 -1.10
C VAL A 29 -18.97 38.68 -0.36
N GLN A 30 -20.02 38.35 -1.11
CA GLN A 30 -20.92 37.32 -0.63
C GLN A 30 -20.01 36.14 -0.32
N GLU A 31 -19.87 35.79 0.97
CA GLU A 31 -19.35 34.48 1.35
C GLU A 31 -20.22 33.45 0.60
N LYS A 32 -19.79 33.05 -0.60
CA LYS A 32 -20.38 31.90 -1.26
C LYS A 32 -20.13 30.77 -0.25
N LYS A 33 -21.22 30.24 0.31
CA LYS A 33 -21.19 29.03 1.11
C LYS A 33 -20.79 27.89 0.18
N THR A 34 -19.51 27.82 -0.16
CA THR A 34 -18.95 26.75 -0.96
C THR A 34 -19.15 25.45 -0.19
N CYS A 35 -19.43 24.33 -0.87
CA CYS A 35 -19.56 23.03 -0.21
C CYS A 35 -18.37 22.72 0.72
N TRP A 36 -17.18 23.22 0.38
CA TRP A 36 -15.96 23.15 1.20
C TRP A 36 -16.08 23.84 2.57
N VAL A 37 -16.69 25.03 2.64
CA VAL A 37 -16.90 25.77 3.90
C VAL A 37 -17.87 25.02 4.81
N ILE A 38 -18.91 24.40 4.23
CA ILE A 38 -19.85 23.57 4.98
C ILE A 38 -19.16 22.28 5.47
N PHE A 39 -18.43 21.61 4.60
CA PHE A 39 -17.69 20.38 4.91
C PHE A 39 -16.67 20.58 6.03
N SER A 40 -15.86 21.65 5.95
CA SER A 40 -14.88 21.97 7.00
C SER A 40 -15.52 22.25 8.36
N ARG A 41 -16.73 22.84 8.39
CA ARG A 41 -17.51 23.01 9.63
C ARG A 41 -18.06 21.70 10.17
N ILE A 42 -18.45 20.77 9.30
CA ILE A 42 -18.90 19.42 9.70
C ILE A 42 -17.73 18.63 10.30
N VAL A 43 -16.57 18.58 9.65
CA VAL A 43 -15.40 17.83 10.16
C VAL A 43 -14.89 18.41 11.48
N THR A 44 -14.97 19.73 11.65
CA THR A 44 -14.56 20.43 12.88
C THR A 44 -15.70 20.71 13.85
N PHE A 45 -16.77 19.89 13.82
CA PHE A 45 -17.95 20.07 14.69
C PHE A 45 -17.59 20.11 16.19
N TRP A 46 -16.59 19.32 16.58
CA TRP A 46 -16.08 19.22 17.96
C TRP A 46 -15.39 20.51 18.44
N ALA A 47 -14.92 21.36 17.52
CA ALA A 47 -14.29 22.64 17.83
C ALA A 47 -15.32 23.77 17.73
N HIS A 48 -16.19 23.92 18.74
CA HIS A 48 -17.22 24.97 18.74
C HIS A 48 -16.60 26.40 18.76
N PRO A 49 -17.23 27.42 18.15
CA PRO A 49 -16.65 28.77 18.04
C PRO A 49 -16.27 29.41 19.38
N ALA A 50 -16.97 29.09 20.47
CA ALA A 50 -16.68 29.56 21.82
C ALA A 50 -15.38 28.94 22.40
N LEU A 51 -15.13 27.66 22.09
CA LEU A 51 -13.93 26.94 22.49
C LEU A 51 -12.69 27.53 21.79
N LEU A 52 -12.82 27.82 20.48
CA LEU A 52 -11.75 28.39 19.67
C LEU A 52 -11.41 29.83 20.07
N SER A 53 -12.39 30.62 20.50
CA SER A 53 -12.16 31.98 20.99
C SER A 53 -11.61 32.02 22.41
N SER A 54 -11.92 31.03 23.25
CA SER A 54 -11.50 31.01 24.66
C SER A 54 -10.13 30.35 24.85
N ILE A 55 -9.93 29.17 24.27
CA ILE A 55 -8.71 28.35 24.47
C ILE A 55 -7.69 28.60 23.35
N GLY A 56 -8.15 28.88 22.13
CA GLY A 56 -7.30 29.02 20.94
C GLY A 56 -6.87 30.44 20.58
N GLY A 57 -7.33 31.47 21.32
CA GLY A 57 -7.01 32.88 21.05
C GLY A 57 -7.47 33.41 19.68
N LEU A 58 -8.33 32.66 18.97
CA LEU A 58 -8.81 32.98 17.63
C LEU A 58 -10.18 33.67 17.70
N HIS A 59 -10.18 34.98 17.93
CA HIS A 59 -11.42 35.76 18.08
C HIS A 59 -12.12 36.05 16.74
N ASP A 60 -11.36 36.17 15.66
CA ASP A 60 -11.86 36.63 14.37
C ASP A 60 -12.59 35.53 13.55
N ARG A 61 -13.65 35.89 12.83
CA ARG A 61 -14.49 34.94 12.06
C ARG A 61 -13.74 34.29 10.87
N PRO A 62 -13.09 35.04 9.96
CA PRO A 62 -12.33 34.44 8.87
C PRO A 62 -11.10 33.66 9.34
N SER A 63 -10.44 34.10 10.42
CA SER A 63 -9.31 33.34 11.01
C SER A 63 -9.75 31.97 11.55
N ARG A 64 -10.90 31.88 12.21
CA ARG A 64 -11.50 30.61 12.62
C ARG A 64 -11.86 29.72 11.43
N GLN A 65 -12.39 30.30 10.36
CA GLN A 65 -12.72 29.54 9.14
C GLN A 65 -11.46 28.96 8.48
N ALA A 66 -10.39 29.76 8.33
CA ALA A 66 -9.12 29.30 7.78
C ALA A 66 -8.48 28.21 8.66
N TRP A 67 -8.58 28.32 9.98
CA TRP A 67 -8.13 27.27 10.90
C TRP A 67 -8.91 25.97 10.69
N ARG A 68 -10.24 26.04 10.56
CA ARG A 68 -11.09 24.86 10.31
C ARG A 68 -10.72 24.16 9.00
N GLU A 69 -10.47 24.93 7.94
CA GLU A 69 -10.07 24.39 6.64
C GLU A 69 -8.73 23.66 6.70
N LYS A 70 -7.75 24.21 7.44
CA LYS A 70 -6.45 23.55 7.65
C LYS A 70 -6.59 22.25 8.43
N ILE A 71 -7.35 22.25 9.53
CA ILE A 71 -7.61 21.03 10.30
C ILE A 71 -8.35 19.98 9.47
N THR A 72 -9.30 20.41 8.64
CA THR A 72 -10.03 19.52 7.72
C THR A 72 -9.08 18.83 6.75
N LEU A 73 -8.08 19.54 6.21
CA LEU A 73 -7.04 18.93 5.39
C LEU A 73 -6.20 17.88 6.16
N CYS A 74 -5.85 18.14 7.42
CA CYS A 74 -5.16 17.16 8.26
C CYS A 74 -6.02 15.90 8.50
N PHE A 75 -7.32 16.06 8.75
CA PHE A 75 -8.24 14.92 8.92
C PHE A 75 -8.38 14.10 7.64
N ILE A 76 -8.51 14.74 6.47
CA ILE A 76 -8.54 14.05 5.17
C ILE A 76 -7.24 13.24 4.99
N PHE A 77 -6.09 13.84 5.28
CA PHE A 77 -4.80 13.16 5.18
C PHE A 77 -4.72 11.94 6.12
N LEU A 78 -5.11 12.10 7.38
CA LEU A 78 -5.15 11.00 8.35
C LEU A 78 -6.11 9.89 7.94
N PHE A 79 -7.29 10.23 7.42
CA PHE A 79 -8.27 9.26 6.97
C PHE A 79 -7.79 8.47 5.74
N LEU A 80 -7.26 9.17 4.73
CA LEU A 80 -6.73 8.53 3.52
C LEU A 80 -5.50 7.67 3.84
N SER A 81 -4.57 8.16 4.65
CA SER A 81 -3.41 7.38 5.08
C SER A 81 -3.80 6.18 5.95
N GLY A 82 -4.76 6.34 6.86
CA GLY A 82 -5.31 5.25 7.67
C GLY A 82 -6.01 4.19 6.81
N THR A 83 -6.76 4.60 5.79
CA THR A 83 -7.39 3.67 4.84
C THR A 83 -6.35 2.89 4.04
N VAL A 84 -5.30 3.55 3.54
CA VAL A 84 -4.20 2.87 2.85
C VAL A 84 -3.46 1.91 3.79
N GLY A 85 -3.18 2.31 5.03
CA GLY A 85 -2.56 1.45 6.05
C GLY A 85 -3.43 0.23 6.38
N PHE A 86 -4.74 0.43 6.53
CA PHE A 86 -5.69 -0.67 6.73
C PHE A 86 -5.74 -1.60 5.52
N LEU A 87 -5.82 -1.06 4.30
CA LEU A 87 -5.86 -1.86 3.08
C LEU A 87 -4.58 -2.67 2.86
N THR A 88 -3.43 -2.17 3.30
CA THR A 88 -2.13 -2.84 3.14
C THR A 88 -1.85 -3.89 4.22
N VAL A 89 -2.24 -3.64 5.48
CA VAL A 89 -1.89 -4.52 6.61
C VAL A 89 -3.10 -5.21 7.23
N GLY A 90 -4.23 -4.52 7.36
CA GLY A 90 -5.41 -5.02 8.09
C GLY A 90 -6.42 -5.77 7.23
N PHE A 91 -6.48 -5.49 5.93
CA PHE A 91 -7.43 -6.11 5.00
C PHE A 91 -7.24 -7.62 4.87
N SER A 92 -5.98 -8.06 4.85
CA SER A 92 -5.63 -9.47 4.80
C SER A 92 -6.11 -10.21 6.05
N SER A 93 -5.90 -9.65 7.24
CA SER A 93 -6.34 -10.26 8.51
C SER A 93 -7.86 -10.31 8.68
N LEU A 94 -8.60 -9.38 8.05
CA LEU A 94 -10.06 -9.35 8.11
C LEU A 94 -10.71 -10.39 7.20
N ILE A 95 -10.15 -10.58 6.00
CA ILE A 95 -10.72 -11.43 4.95
C ILE A 95 -10.13 -12.84 4.95
N CYS A 96 -8.89 -12.97 5.42
CA CYS A 96 -8.21 -14.23 5.67
C CYS A 96 -7.92 -14.32 7.18
N PRO A 97 -8.91 -14.66 8.01
CA PRO A 97 -8.66 -14.89 9.43
C PRO A 97 -7.70 -16.09 9.57
N VAL A 98 -6.85 -16.06 10.59
CA VAL A 98 -5.88 -17.14 10.89
C VAL A 98 -6.58 -18.51 11.06
N SER A 99 -7.87 -18.51 11.36
CA SER A 99 -8.73 -19.72 11.37
C SER A 99 -9.06 -20.29 9.98
N GLU A 100 -8.53 -19.73 8.89
CA GLU A 100 -8.53 -20.36 7.56
C GLU A 100 -7.14 -20.88 7.16
N GLU A 101 -6.09 -20.60 7.94
CA GLU A 101 -4.91 -21.47 8.01
C GLU A 101 -5.25 -22.78 8.75
N ASP A 102 -6.36 -22.84 9.50
CA ASP A 102 -6.92 -24.06 10.11
C ASP A 102 -7.52 -25.07 9.10
N ASN A 103 -7.30 -24.89 7.79
CA ASN A 103 -7.30 -26.05 6.90
C ASN A 103 -6.28 -27.10 7.38
N ASP A 104 -5.24 -26.72 8.13
CA ASP A 104 -4.27 -27.65 8.71
C ASP A 104 -4.90 -28.58 9.79
N HIS A 105 -6.05 -28.24 10.38
CA HIS A 105 -6.73 -29.16 11.30
C HIS A 105 -7.47 -30.31 10.60
N PHE A 106 -8.00 -30.06 9.40
CA PHE A 106 -8.82 -31.03 8.66
C PHE A 106 -8.16 -31.58 7.41
N TYR A 107 -7.12 -30.92 6.89
CA TYR A 107 -6.41 -31.27 5.68
C TYR A 107 -4.91 -31.24 5.93
N SER A 108 -4.19 -32.13 5.27
CA SER A 108 -2.74 -32.13 5.21
C SER A 108 -2.34 -32.18 3.75
N SER A 109 -1.51 -31.24 3.31
CA SER A 109 -1.09 -31.18 1.92
C SER A 109 -0.23 -32.39 1.58
N PHE A 110 -0.42 -32.91 0.37
CA PHE A 110 0.35 -34.01 -0.17
C PHE A 110 1.85 -33.68 -0.14
N ASN A 111 2.64 -34.68 0.26
CA ASN A 111 4.09 -34.62 0.45
C ASN A 111 4.61 -33.69 1.57
N GLN A 112 3.74 -33.19 2.46
CA GLN A 112 4.15 -32.30 3.55
C GLN A 112 4.58 -33.05 4.83
N THR A 113 3.89 -34.14 5.17
CA THR A 113 4.11 -34.90 6.42
C THR A 113 4.76 -36.26 6.15
N PRO A 114 6.05 -36.46 6.48
CA PRO A 114 6.75 -37.71 6.21
C PRO A 114 6.14 -38.88 7.01
N GLY A 115 6.14 -40.08 6.43
CA GLY A 115 5.66 -41.29 7.12
C GLY A 115 4.14 -41.47 7.12
N HIS A 116 3.42 -40.62 6.38
CA HIS A 116 1.96 -40.64 6.31
C HIS A 116 1.49 -40.95 4.88
N LEU A 117 0.40 -41.70 4.74
CA LEU A 117 -0.22 -42.04 3.44
C LEU A 117 -1.75 -41.88 3.49
N GLY A 118 -2.39 -41.85 2.33
CA GLY A 118 -3.83 -41.71 2.19
C GLY A 118 -4.56 -43.06 2.13
N ILE A 119 -5.63 -43.23 2.91
CA ILE A 119 -6.60 -44.34 2.78
C ILE A 119 -8.01 -43.75 2.81
N LEU A 120 -8.79 -44.00 1.76
CA LEU A 120 -10.13 -43.44 1.54
C LEU A 120 -10.15 -41.91 1.68
N GLY A 121 -9.10 -41.25 1.21
CA GLY A 121 -8.90 -39.79 1.30
C GLY A 121 -8.57 -39.25 2.70
N TRP A 122 -8.47 -40.10 3.72
CA TRP A 122 -7.98 -39.74 5.05
C TRP A 122 -6.50 -40.06 5.18
N GLN A 123 -5.79 -39.26 5.97
CA GLN A 123 -4.39 -39.45 6.24
C GLN A 123 -4.20 -40.44 7.40
N PHE A 124 -3.24 -41.34 7.23
CA PHE A 124 -2.84 -42.32 8.23
C PHE A 124 -1.32 -42.32 8.41
N ASP A 125 -0.89 -42.46 9.66
CA ASP A 125 0.49 -42.77 10.01
C ASP A 125 0.77 -44.24 9.69
N VAL A 126 1.79 -44.46 8.86
CA VAL A 126 2.25 -45.78 8.41
C VAL A 126 3.74 -45.99 8.71
N THR A 127 4.36 -45.14 9.52
CA THR A 127 5.81 -45.21 9.85
C THR A 127 6.24 -46.58 10.37
N ASN A 128 5.40 -47.21 11.19
CA ASN A 128 5.65 -48.51 11.83
C ASN A 128 4.70 -49.60 11.32
N ALA A 129 4.18 -49.45 10.09
CA ALA A 129 3.18 -50.35 9.54
C ALA A 129 3.74 -51.78 9.33
N LYS A 130 2.99 -52.79 9.75
CA LYS A 130 3.32 -54.21 9.60
C LYS A 130 2.65 -54.78 8.35
N VAL A 131 3.23 -54.49 7.19
CA VAL A 131 2.70 -54.91 5.88
C VAL A 131 3.56 -56.00 5.24
N PRO A 132 2.99 -56.89 4.42
CA PRO A 132 3.75 -57.86 3.63
C PRO A 132 4.89 -57.19 2.83
N PRO A 133 6.07 -57.82 2.72
CA PRO A 133 7.25 -57.24 2.05
C PRO A 133 7.05 -57.03 0.54
N GLU A 134 6.05 -57.69 -0.05
CA GLU A 134 5.66 -57.56 -1.46
C GLU A 134 4.98 -56.22 -1.77
N LEU A 135 4.49 -55.50 -0.75
CA LEU A 135 3.79 -54.22 -0.94
C LEU A 135 4.78 -53.04 -0.95
N PRO A 136 4.75 -52.17 -1.98
CA PRO A 136 5.69 -51.06 -2.12
C PRO A 136 5.35 -49.84 -1.23
N ILE A 137 4.75 -50.06 -0.06
CA ILE A 137 4.28 -48.99 0.85
C ILE A 137 5.44 -48.10 1.31
N PHE A 138 6.57 -48.71 1.69
CA PHE A 138 7.75 -47.97 2.13
C PHE A 138 8.50 -47.26 0.99
N ASP A 139 8.37 -47.74 -0.25
CA ASP A 139 8.94 -47.08 -1.42
C ASP A 139 8.10 -45.88 -1.87
N ILE A 140 6.77 -45.97 -1.71
CA ILE A 140 5.84 -44.86 -1.89
C ILE A 140 6.16 -43.73 -0.89
N LEU A 141 6.40 -44.05 0.38
CA LEU A 141 6.75 -43.07 1.41
C LEU A 141 8.00 -42.23 1.08
N LYS A 142 8.97 -42.79 0.34
CA LYS A 142 10.18 -42.06 -0.07
C LYS A 142 9.90 -40.96 -1.09
N HIS A 143 8.84 -41.11 -1.90
CA HIS A 143 8.61 -40.27 -3.08
C HIS A 143 7.27 -39.53 -3.07
N GLY A 144 6.31 -39.93 -2.23
CA GLY A 144 4.95 -39.41 -2.23
C GLY A 144 4.24 -39.62 -0.90
N ASN A 145 4.62 -38.86 0.12
CA ASN A 145 3.86 -38.86 1.36
C ASN A 145 2.45 -38.31 1.10
N GLY A 146 1.44 -38.88 1.75
CA GLY A 146 0.03 -38.59 1.48
C GLY A 146 -0.54 -39.29 0.24
N GLN A 147 0.26 -40.07 -0.51
CA GLN A 147 -0.27 -40.81 -1.66
C GLN A 147 -1.33 -41.83 -1.25
N ASP A 148 -2.38 -41.91 -2.07
CA ASP A 148 -3.47 -42.85 -1.86
C ASP A 148 -3.05 -44.31 -2.08
N ILE A 149 -3.18 -45.11 -1.03
CA ILE A 149 -2.89 -46.56 -0.99
C ILE A 149 -4.15 -47.40 -0.83
N THR A 150 -5.34 -46.80 -0.99
CA THR A 150 -6.63 -47.49 -0.84
C THR A 150 -6.77 -48.71 -1.75
N ASN A 151 -6.10 -48.72 -2.89
CA ASN A 151 -6.14 -49.83 -3.84
C ASN A 151 -5.52 -51.13 -3.31
N TYR A 152 -4.70 -51.08 -2.27
CA TYR A 152 -4.15 -52.29 -1.64
C TYR A 152 -5.13 -52.97 -0.68
N PHE A 153 -6.23 -52.31 -0.32
CA PHE A 153 -7.24 -52.85 0.57
C PHE A 153 -8.42 -53.45 -0.22
N THR A 154 -8.86 -54.64 0.16
CA THR A 154 -10.04 -55.29 -0.41
C THR A 154 -11.29 -54.46 -0.14
N ARG A 155 -12.08 -54.18 -1.18
CA ARG A 155 -13.34 -53.43 -1.11
C ARG A 155 -14.33 -53.97 -2.12
N GLU A 156 -15.59 -54.05 -1.72
CA GLU A 156 -16.66 -54.56 -2.59
C GLU A 156 -17.59 -53.43 -3.04
N ASN A 157 -18.11 -53.53 -4.27
CA ASN A 157 -19.07 -52.53 -4.78
C ASN A 157 -20.36 -52.48 -3.96
N GLN A 158 -20.72 -53.58 -3.26
CA GLN A 158 -21.91 -53.64 -2.41
C GLN A 158 -21.79 -52.73 -1.17
N GLU A 159 -20.57 -52.49 -0.70
CA GLU A 159 -20.30 -51.64 0.47
C GLU A 159 -20.40 -50.13 0.12
N ILE A 160 -20.32 -49.79 -1.17
CA ILE A 160 -20.32 -48.41 -1.67
C ILE A 160 -21.75 -48.01 -2.05
N LYS A 161 -22.46 -47.34 -1.12
CA LYS A 161 -23.90 -47.02 -1.24
C LYS A 161 -24.31 -46.41 -2.59
N PRO A 162 -23.60 -45.41 -3.16
CA PRO A 162 -24.02 -44.83 -4.44
C PRO A 162 -23.89 -45.79 -5.63
N CYS A 163 -23.02 -46.80 -5.56
CA CYS A 163 -22.80 -47.79 -6.61
C CYS A 163 -23.88 -48.89 -6.68
N VAL A 164 -24.71 -49.01 -5.64
CA VAL A 164 -25.79 -50.00 -5.57
C VAL A 164 -27.05 -49.55 -6.33
N LYS A 165 -27.14 -48.27 -6.70
CA LYS A 165 -28.30 -47.70 -7.42
C LYS A 165 -28.57 -48.46 -8.73
N ARG A 166 -29.84 -48.74 -9.02
CA ARG A 166 -30.27 -49.36 -10.29
C ARG A 166 -30.17 -48.31 -11.42
N GLY A 167 -29.65 -48.70 -12.58
CA GLY A 167 -29.55 -47.85 -13.77
C GLY A 167 -28.16 -47.28 -14.11
N ILE A 168 -27.17 -47.44 -13.22
CA ILE A 168 -25.79 -46.94 -13.44
C ILE A 168 -24.75 -48.03 -13.73
N LYS A 169 -25.18 -49.30 -13.73
CA LYS A 169 -24.33 -50.48 -13.99
C LYS A 169 -23.98 -50.70 -15.47
N ASN A 170 -24.50 -49.85 -16.36
CA ASN A 170 -24.17 -49.84 -17.78
C ASN A 170 -22.71 -49.40 -18.04
N PHE A 171 -22.11 -48.62 -17.13
CA PHE A 171 -20.72 -48.21 -17.24
C PHE A 171 -19.78 -49.24 -16.62
N THR A 172 -18.75 -49.61 -17.37
CA THR A 172 -17.74 -50.60 -16.99
C THR A 172 -16.97 -50.18 -15.74
N ILE A 173 -16.66 -48.90 -15.62
CA ILE A 173 -15.95 -48.35 -14.45
C ILE A 173 -16.77 -48.41 -13.15
N VAL A 174 -18.09 -48.37 -13.25
CA VAL A 174 -19.03 -48.54 -12.14
C VAL A 174 -19.14 -50.02 -11.77
N SER A 175 -19.27 -50.89 -12.77
CA SER A 175 -19.46 -52.34 -12.58
C SER A 175 -18.18 -53.10 -12.22
N HIS A 176 -17.00 -52.60 -12.59
CA HIS A 176 -15.70 -53.18 -12.25
C HIS A 176 -15.58 -53.35 -10.73
N GLU A 177 -15.21 -54.51 -10.19
CA GLU A 177 -14.84 -54.56 -8.77
C GLU A 177 -13.35 -54.27 -8.64
N PRO A 178 -12.92 -53.35 -7.76
CA PRO A 178 -11.52 -52.96 -7.64
C PRO A 178 -10.53 -54.12 -7.45
N CYS A 179 -11.01 -55.27 -6.97
CA CYS A 179 -10.24 -56.47 -6.68
C CYS A 179 -10.50 -57.64 -7.64
N SER A 180 -11.21 -57.44 -8.75
CA SER A 180 -11.53 -58.53 -9.70
C SER A 180 -10.35 -58.98 -10.57
N SER A 181 -9.25 -58.23 -10.60
CA SER A 181 -8.11 -58.53 -11.47
C SER A 181 -7.07 -59.44 -10.80
N PRO A 182 -6.51 -60.44 -11.50
CA PRO A 182 -5.54 -61.40 -10.95
C PRO A 182 -4.10 -60.88 -10.90
N LYS A 183 -3.86 -59.56 -11.00
CA LYS A 183 -2.51 -58.99 -10.79
C LYS A 183 -2.25 -58.89 -9.29
N SER A 184 -1.22 -59.58 -8.83
CA SER A 184 -0.90 -59.93 -7.44
C SER A 184 -0.80 -58.79 -6.43
N ASP A 185 -0.64 -57.56 -6.89
CA ASP A 185 -0.19 -56.48 -6.01
C ASP A 185 -1.33 -55.54 -5.57
N ILE A 186 -2.57 -55.75 -6.04
CA ILE A 186 -3.75 -54.93 -5.69
C ILE A 186 -4.67 -55.76 -4.79
N CYS A 187 -5.30 -55.13 -3.78
CA CYS A 187 -6.19 -55.79 -2.82
C CYS A 187 -5.55 -56.94 -1.99
N VAL A 188 -4.27 -56.83 -1.62
CA VAL A 188 -3.57 -57.79 -0.75
C VAL A 188 -4.03 -57.70 0.71
N LEU A 189 -4.40 -56.50 1.16
CA LEU A 189 -4.80 -56.22 2.54
C LEU A 189 -6.30 -56.44 2.72
N LYS A 190 -6.70 -56.97 3.88
CA LYS A 190 -8.11 -57.06 4.32
C LYS A 190 -8.78 -55.68 4.33
N PRO A 191 -10.12 -55.57 4.40
CA PRO A 191 -10.80 -54.28 4.31
C PRO A 191 -10.30 -53.27 5.37
N PRO A 192 -10.29 -51.96 5.05
CA PRO A 192 -9.69 -50.90 5.89
C PRO A 192 -10.58 -50.53 7.08
N ILE A 193 -10.91 -51.53 7.89
CA ILE A 193 -11.71 -51.41 9.12
C ILE A 193 -10.76 -51.20 10.28
N LYS A 194 -11.19 -50.48 11.34
CA LYS A 194 -10.39 -50.20 12.55
C LYS A 194 -9.61 -51.42 13.08
N LYS A 195 -10.21 -52.61 13.08
CA LYS A 195 -9.56 -53.85 13.53
C LYS A 195 -8.36 -54.24 12.65
N THR A 196 -8.51 -54.16 11.33
CA THR A 196 -7.44 -54.44 10.37
C THR A 196 -6.33 -53.41 10.49
N LEU A 197 -6.67 -52.12 10.52
CA LEU A 197 -5.70 -51.03 10.60
C LEU A 197 -4.85 -51.11 11.88
N ASN A 198 -5.49 -51.41 13.03
CA ASN A 198 -4.78 -51.62 14.28
C ASN A 198 -3.84 -52.84 14.22
N SER A 199 -4.24 -53.93 13.55
CA SER A 199 -3.37 -55.12 13.39
C SER A 199 -2.15 -54.84 12.50
N LEU A 200 -2.27 -53.88 11.58
CA LEU A 200 -1.22 -53.44 10.68
C LEU A 200 -0.38 -52.28 11.26
N ASN A 201 -0.63 -51.83 12.51
CA ASN A 201 -0.01 -50.63 13.09
C ASN A 201 -0.22 -49.34 12.25
N ILE A 202 -1.41 -49.17 11.67
CA ILE A 202 -1.77 -47.98 10.88
C ILE A 202 -2.78 -47.14 11.67
N PHE A 203 -2.49 -45.86 11.90
CA PHE A 203 -3.30 -44.98 12.76
C PHE A 203 -3.82 -43.75 12.02
N ASN A 204 -5.09 -43.39 12.22
CA ASN A 204 -5.70 -42.23 11.56
C ASN A 204 -5.28 -40.94 12.25
N THR A 205 -4.86 -39.92 11.49
CA THR A 205 -4.47 -38.61 12.02
C THR A 205 -5.62 -37.60 12.12
N THR A 206 -6.85 -38.00 11.77
CA THR A 206 -8.07 -37.18 11.65
C THR A 206 -8.03 -36.08 10.59
N LYS A 207 -6.91 -35.97 9.85
CA LYS A 207 -6.76 -35.08 8.69
C LYS A 207 -7.10 -35.82 7.40
N MET A 208 -7.64 -35.11 6.42
CA MET A 208 -7.80 -35.55 5.04
C MET A 208 -6.56 -35.20 4.21
N VAL A 209 -6.33 -35.92 3.13
CA VAL A 209 -5.26 -35.57 2.19
C VAL A 209 -5.75 -34.47 1.24
N GLY A 210 -5.04 -33.34 1.25
CA GLY A 210 -5.19 -32.25 0.29
C GLY A 210 -4.18 -32.37 -0.84
N TYR A 211 -4.61 -32.16 -2.08
CA TYR A 211 -3.73 -32.17 -3.25
C TYR A 211 -3.78 -30.82 -3.96
N ASP A 212 -2.62 -30.32 -4.35
CA ASP A 212 -2.50 -29.20 -5.27
C ASP A 212 -2.53 -29.67 -6.72
N TRP A 213 -2.98 -28.81 -7.63
CA TRP A 213 -3.02 -29.12 -9.07
C TRP A 213 -1.65 -29.48 -9.63
N ASP A 214 -0.59 -28.81 -9.19
CA ASP A 214 0.78 -29.07 -9.64
C ASP A 214 1.29 -30.45 -9.20
N GLN A 215 0.86 -30.92 -8.03
CA GLN A 215 1.20 -32.24 -7.49
C GLN A 215 0.46 -33.36 -8.23
N LEU A 216 -0.72 -33.08 -8.80
CA LEU A 216 -1.46 -34.06 -9.60
C LEU A 216 -0.84 -34.30 -10.97
N ILE A 217 -0.08 -33.36 -11.53
CA ILE A 217 0.55 -33.50 -12.86
C ILE A 217 1.42 -34.77 -12.96
N PRO A 218 2.40 -35.02 -12.06
CA PRO A 218 3.25 -36.22 -12.12
C PRO A 218 2.51 -37.52 -11.81
N LEU A 219 1.41 -37.48 -11.07
CA LEU A 219 0.65 -38.67 -10.69
C LEU A 219 -0.16 -39.25 -11.87
N LYS A 220 0.20 -40.46 -12.32
CA LYS A 220 -0.49 -41.15 -13.42
C LYS A 220 -1.83 -41.71 -12.96
N TYR A 221 -2.85 -41.57 -13.81
CA TYR A 221 -4.21 -42.09 -13.57
C TYR A 221 -4.98 -41.43 -12.41
N TYR A 222 -4.54 -40.25 -11.99
CA TYR A 222 -5.31 -39.39 -11.07
C TYR A 222 -6.16 -38.41 -11.87
N MET A 223 -7.37 -38.14 -11.39
CA MET A 223 -8.24 -37.10 -11.94
C MET A 223 -9.11 -36.45 -10.88
N VAL A 224 -9.70 -35.31 -11.20
CA VAL A 224 -10.51 -34.52 -10.29
C VAL A 224 -11.96 -34.48 -10.76
N VAL A 225 -12.88 -34.67 -9.82
CA VAL A 225 -14.32 -34.54 -10.04
C VAL A 225 -14.95 -33.82 -8.85
N ASN A 226 -15.55 -32.66 -9.11
CA ASN A 226 -16.20 -31.79 -8.12
C ASN A 226 -15.28 -31.45 -6.92
N GLY A 227 -13.99 -31.24 -7.17
CA GLY A 227 -12.99 -30.99 -6.14
C GLY A 227 -12.53 -32.20 -5.34
N ASN A 228 -13.01 -33.41 -5.66
CA ASN A 228 -12.50 -34.66 -5.13
C ASN A 228 -11.44 -35.25 -6.07
N VAL A 229 -10.34 -35.72 -5.52
CA VAL A 229 -9.27 -36.39 -6.25
C VAL A 229 -9.55 -37.88 -6.27
N LEU A 230 -9.42 -38.48 -7.45
CA LEU A 230 -9.71 -39.88 -7.70
C LEU A 230 -8.45 -40.61 -8.18
N ASN A 231 -8.19 -41.78 -7.59
CA ASN A 231 -7.12 -42.68 -7.97
C ASN A 231 -7.67 -43.84 -8.84
N LEU A 232 -7.54 -43.71 -10.16
CA LEU A 232 -8.12 -44.66 -11.12
C LEU A 232 -7.15 -45.77 -11.55
N VAL A 233 -6.00 -45.91 -10.87
CA VAL A 233 -5.03 -46.99 -11.12
C VAL A 233 -5.71 -48.36 -11.26
N PRO A 234 -6.54 -48.86 -10.32
CA PRO A 234 -7.11 -50.21 -10.40
C PRO A 234 -8.05 -50.40 -11.60
N TYR A 235 -8.70 -49.33 -12.08
CA TYR A 235 -9.56 -49.44 -13.25
C TYR A 235 -8.74 -49.51 -14.55
N ILE A 236 -7.78 -48.60 -14.72
CA ILE A 236 -6.96 -48.52 -15.94
C ILE A 236 -6.01 -49.72 -16.05
N THR A 237 -5.57 -50.30 -14.94
CA THR A 237 -4.73 -51.51 -14.96
C THR A 237 -5.50 -52.77 -15.34
N SER A 238 -6.79 -52.86 -14.97
CA SER A 238 -7.71 -53.93 -15.36
C SER A 238 -8.20 -53.80 -16.80
N TYR A 239 -8.41 -52.57 -17.27
CA TYR A 239 -8.82 -52.25 -18.64
C TYR A 239 -7.76 -51.37 -19.29
N PRO A 240 -6.64 -51.93 -19.79
CA PRO A 240 -5.57 -51.13 -20.41
C PRO A 240 -6.06 -50.44 -21.70
N ASP A 241 -6.91 -51.10 -22.48
CA ASP A 241 -7.46 -50.59 -23.73
C ASP A 241 -8.83 -49.91 -23.52
N PRO A 242 -9.21 -48.94 -24.39
CA PRO A 242 -10.51 -48.29 -24.33
C PRO A 242 -11.67 -49.29 -24.44
N VAL A 243 -12.70 -49.10 -23.63
CA VAL A 243 -13.89 -49.94 -23.67
C VAL A 243 -14.88 -49.39 -24.70
N ASN A 244 -15.23 -50.22 -25.69
CA ASN A 244 -16.13 -49.80 -26.76
C ASN A 244 -17.53 -49.44 -26.21
N ASN A 245 -18.11 -48.36 -26.72
CA ASN A 245 -19.44 -47.85 -26.36
C ASN A 245 -19.63 -47.45 -24.88
N ASP A 246 -18.56 -47.23 -24.12
CA ASP A 246 -18.63 -46.72 -22.75
C ASP A 246 -18.29 -45.22 -22.71
N LEU A 247 -19.33 -44.38 -22.61
CA LEU A 247 -19.16 -42.92 -22.55
C LEU A 247 -18.30 -42.47 -21.36
N MET A 248 -18.39 -43.18 -20.23
CA MET A 248 -17.64 -42.83 -19.02
C MET A 248 -16.15 -43.17 -19.18
N ASP A 249 -15.81 -44.33 -19.75
CA ASP A 249 -14.42 -44.69 -20.07
C ASP A 249 -13.79 -43.68 -21.05
N ILE A 250 -14.53 -43.27 -22.08
CA ILE A 250 -14.07 -42.25 -23.05
C ILE A 250 -13.76 -40.94 -22.33
N ILE A 251 -14.65 -40.46 -21.45
CA ILE A 251 -14.45 -39.21 -20.69
C ILE A 251 -13.26 -39.34 -19.75
N VAL A 252 -13.14 -40.45 -19.03
CA VAL A 252 -12.03 -40.72 -18.10
C VAL A 252 -10.70 -40.69 -18.84
N ARG A 253 -10.54 -41.47 -19.92
CA ARG A 253 -9.28 -41.53 -20.68
C ARG A 253 -8.93 -40.21 -21.33
N LYS A 254 -9.93 -39.49 -21.86
CA LYS A 254 -9.74 -38.13 -22.39
C LYS A 254 -9.24 -37.17 -21.31
N THR A 255 -9.81 -37.26 -20.10
CA THR A 255 -9.41 -36.41 -18.97
C THR A 255 -8.01 -36.74 -18.48
N LEU A 256 -7.67 -38.03 -18.35
CA LEU A 256 -6.35 -38.48 -17.90
C LEU A 256 -5.21 -38.06 -18.84
N LYS A 257 -5.49 -37.88 -20.14
CA LYS A 257 -4.54 -37.33 -21.13
C LYS A 257 -4.45 -35.80 -21.09
N SER A 258 -5.43 -35.13 -20.48
CA SER A 258 -5.44 -33.67 -20.40
C SER A 258 -4.54 -33.16 -19.27
N LYS A 259 -3.92 -31.97 -19.45
CA LYS A 259 -3.10 -31.35 -18.39
C LYS A 259 -3.92 -30.97 -17.16
N GLY A 260 -5.17 -30.53 -17.36
CA GLY A 260 -6.03 -30.07 -16.28
C GLY A 260 -6.64 -31.18 -15.42
N LYS A 261 -6.66 -32.43 -15.90
CA LYS A 261 -7.17 -33.63 -15.20
C LYS A 261 -8.55 -33.49 -14.52
N ASP A 262 -9.33 -32.45 -14.84
CA ASP A 262 -10.65 -32.18 -14.28
C ASP A 262 -11.76 -32.67 -15.23
N ALA A 263 -12.52 -33.68 -14.80
CA ALA A 263 -13.65 -34.19 -15.56
C ALA A 263 -15.00 -33.62 -15.12
N THR A 264 -15.04 -32.72 -14.12
CA THR A 264 -16.28 -32.22 -13.51
C THR A 264 -17.27 -31.75 -14.57
N ARG A 265 -16.84 -30.83 -15.46
CA ARG A 265 -17.70 -30.32 -16.52
C ARG A 265 -18.16 -31.43 -17.49
N LEU A 266 -17.29 -32.36 -17.84
CA LEU A 266 -17.61 -33.42 -18.82
C LEU A 266 -18.59 -34.46 -18.25
N LEU A 267 -18.48 -34.78 -16.96
CA LEU A 267 -19.32 -35.77 -16.31
C LEU A 267 -20.69 -35.23 -15.89
N TYR A 268 -20.77 -33.96 -15.45
CA TYR A 268 -22.03 -33.35 -15.02
C TYR A 268 -22.88 -32.80 -16.17
N ASN A 269 -22.27 -32.43 -17.30
CA ASN A 269 -22.99 -31.89 -18.45
C ASN A 269 -23.70 -32.97 -19.28
N ASN A 270 -23.24 -34.23 -19.18
CA ASN A 270 -23.89 -35.37 -19.83
C ASN A 270 -24.90 -36.03 -18.86
N PRO A 271 -26.19 -36.14 -19.24
CA PRO A 271 -27.22 -36.65 -18.34
C PRO A 271 -27.04 -38.13 -17.97
N GLU A 272 -26.45 -38.93 -18.88
CA GLU A 272 -26.21 -40.37 -18.66
C GLU A 272 -25.13 -40.62 -17.60
N THR A 273 -24.03 -39.86 -17.64
CA THR A 273 -22.92 -40.04 -16.68
C THR A 273 -23.21 -39.39 -15.33
N LYS A 274 -24.03 -38.33 -15.30
CA LYS A 274 -24.34 -37.55 -14.09
C LYS A 274 -24.83 -38.43 -12.94
N GLY A 275 -25.67 -39.43 -13.21
CA GLY A 275 -26.19 -40.34 -12.18
C GLY A 275 -25.14 -41.29 -11.57
N ALA A 276 -24.06 -41.55 -12.29
CA ALA A 276 -22.99 -42.46 -11.89
C ALA A 276 -21.78 -41.75 -11.23
N VAL A 277 -21.76 -40.41 -11.23
CA VAL A 277 -20.64 -39.61 -10.67
C VAL A 277 -20.44 -39.88 -9.19
N ASP A 278 -21.49 -39.94 -8.38
CA ASP A 278 -21.38 -40.17 -6.93
C ASP A 278 -20.71 -41.52 -6.63
N CYS A 279 -21.04 -42.56 -7.41
CA CYS A 279 -20.39 -43.87 -7.30
C CYS A 279 -18.92 -43.80 -7.70
N LEU A 280 -18.62 -43.14 -8.82
CA LEU A 280 -17.25 -42.95 -9.29
C LEU A 280 -16.39 -42.24 -8.24
N VAL A 281 -16.95 -41.19 -7.61
CA VAL A 281 -16.26 -40.41 -6.58
C VAL A 281 -15.97 -41.26 -5.36
N ASP A 282 -16.98 -41.87 -4.73
CA ASP A 282 -16.80 -42.64 -3.50
C ASP A 282 -15.90 -43.86 -3.68
N LYS A 283 -15.95 -44.49 -4.86
CA LYS A 283 -15.21 -45.72 -5.15
C LYS A 283 -13.71 -45.50 -5.31
N TYR A 284 -13.32 -44.43 -5.97
CA TYR A 284 -11.91 -44.12 -6.26
C TYR A 284 -11.38 -42.93 -5.45
N PHE A 285 -12.10 -42.52 -4.40
CA PHE A 285 -11.76 -41.37 -3.58
C PHE A 285 -10.36 -41.48 -2.96
N ALA A 286 -9.49 -40.50 -3.29
CA ALA A 286 -8.10 -40.44 -2.87
C ALA A 286 -7.80 -39.21 -1.98
N GLY A 287 -8.67 -38.20 -1.99
CA GLY A 287 -8.55 -36.97 -1.20
C GLY A 287 -9.28 -35.81 -1.87
N LYS A 288 -8.98 -34.58 -1.46
CA LYS A 288 -9.59 -33.36 -2.04
C LYS A 288 -8.54 -32.43 -2.62
N ILE A 289 -8.97 -31.60 -3.57
CA ILE A 289 -8.15 -30.47 -4.01
C ILE A 289 -8.02 -29.49 -2.85
N ASP A 290 -6.79 -29.13 -2.52
CA ASP A 290 -6.53 -28.04 -1.59
C ASP A 290 -7.05 -26.74 -2.23
N LYS A 291 -8.00 -26.09 -1.56
CA LYS A 291 -8.62 -24.86 -2.03
C LYS A 291 -8.27 -23.79 -1.03
N GLN A 292 -7.41 -22.87 -1.44
CA GLN A 292 -7.33 -21.58 -0.77
C GLN A 292 -8.72 -20.94 -0.76
N THR A 293 -9.12 -20.41 0.39
CA THR A 293 -10.40 -19.71 0.51
C THR A 293 -10.42 -18.51 -0.43
N ILE A 294 -11.60 -18.18 -0.95
CA ILE A 294 -11.76 -17.02 -1.86
C ILE A 294 -11.29 -15.74 -1.16
N GLY A 295 -11.46 -15.67 0.17
CA GLY A 295 -10.94 -14.58 0.99
C GLY A 295 -9.42 -14.46 0.92
N CYS A 296 -8.70 -15.55 1.21
CA CYS A 296 -7.23 -15.57 1.17
C CYS A 296 -6.69 -15.22 -0.22
N PHE A 297 -7.27 -15.83 -1.27
CA PHE A 297 -6.88 -15.52 -2.65
C PHE A 297 -7.10 -14.05 -3.02
N THR A 298 -8.25 -13.49 -2.65
CA THR A 298 -8.58 -12.07 -2.93
C THR A 298 -7.64 -11.13 -2.20
N SER A 299 -7.32 -11.44 -0.94
CA SER A 299 -6.35 -10.68 -0.14
C SER A 299 -4.96 -10.68 -0.80
N LEU A 300 -4.46 -11.85 -1.19
CA LEU A 300 -3.15 -11.98 -1.83
C LEU A 300 -3.08 -11.22 -3.16
N LEU A 301 -4.12 -11.34 -3.99
CA LEU A 301 -4.23 -10.62 -5.25
C LEU A 301 -4.22 -9.10 -5.02
N PHE A 302 -5.03 -8.61 -4.08
CA PHE A 302 -5.12 -7.20 -3.76
C PHE A 302 -3.79 -6.65 -3.20
N LEU A 303 -3.15 -7.38 -2.30
CA LEU A 303 -1.87 -6.99 -1.70
C LEU A 303 -0.77 -6.88 -2.75
N ASN A 304 -0.69 -7.84 -3.68
CA ASN A 304 0.29 -7.80 -4.77
C ASN A 304 0.05 -6.64 -5.74
N ILE A 305 -1.20 -6.37 -6.10
CA ILE A 305 -1.55 -5.25 -6.99
C ILE A 305 -1.24 -3.90 -6.32
N SER A 306 -1.62 -3.74 -5.05
CA SER A 306 -1.39 -2.49 -4.30
C SER A 306 0.10 -2.23 -4.08
N LEU A 307 0.88 -3.25 -3.70
CA LEU A 307 2.33 -3.17 -3.55
C LEU A 307 3.00 -2.74 -4.85
N THR A 308 2.63 -3.37 -5.97
CA THR A 308 3.16 -3.05 -7.31
C THR A 308 2.85 -1.60 -7.68
N THR A 309 1.64 -1.14 -7.39
CA THR A 309 1.21 0.24 -7.70
C THR A 309 1.99 1.28 -6.88
N ILE A 310 2.12 1.07 -5.57
CA ILE A 310 2.85 1.98 -4.68
C ILE A 310 4.32 2.06 -5.08
N LEU A 311 4.97 0.90 -5.28
CA LEU A 311 6.37 0.83 -5.69
C LEU A 311 6.55 1.49 -7.08
N GLY A 312 5.61 1.28 -8.00
CA GLY A 312 5.61 1.92 -9.31
C GLY A 312 5.55 3.45 -9.24
N VAL A 313 4.68 4.03 -8.41
CA VAL A 313 4.59 5.49 -8.25
C VAL A 313 5.86 6.08 -7.64
N VAL A 314 6.41 5.43 -6.63
CA VAL A 314 7.68 5.84 -6.00
C VAL A 314 8.82 5.77 -7.02
N PHE A 315 8.88 4.68 -7.79
CA PHE A 315 9.89 4.49 -8.82
C PHE A 315 9.82 5.54 -9.93
N VAL A 316 8.61 5.87 -10.42
CA VAL A 316 8.43 6.94 -11.41
C VAL A 316 8.90 8.29 -10.86
N ARG A 317 8.59 8.62 -9.60
CA ARG A 317 9.08 9.87 -8.98
C ARG A 317 10.60 9.89 -8.83
N PHE A 318 11.20 8.77 -8.46
CA PHE A 318 12.65 8.64 -8.40
C PHE A 318 13.28 8.83 -9.78
N LEU A 319 12.75 8.17 -10.82
CA LEU A 319 13.22 8.36 -12.19
C LEU A 319 13.10 9.80 -12.66
N LEU A 320 11.97 10.47 -12.39
CA LEU A 320 11.80 11.88 -12.72
C LEU A 320 12.82 12.78 -12.00
N ALA A 321 13.15 12.48 -10.74
CA ALA A 321 14.19 13.21 -10.00
C ALA A 321 15.59 12.98 -10.61
N CYS A 322 15.93 11.74 -10.98
CA CYS A 322 17.18 11.42 -11.67
C CYS A 322 17.27 12.14 -13.02
N VAL A 323 16.20 12.12 -13.82
CA VAL A 323 16.12 12.81 -15.11
C VAL A 323 16.27 14.32 -14.92
N PHE A 324 15.58 14.88 -13.93
CA PHE A 324 15.69 16.30 -13.62
C PHE A 324 17.13 16.68 -13.27
N ASN A 325 17.78 15.94 -12.37
CA ASN A 325 19.14 16.23 -11.94
C ASN A 325 20.18 16.08 -13.06
N TRP A 326 20.08 15.01 -13.86
CA TRP A 326 21.08 14.73 -14.91
C TRP A 326 20.89 15.54 -16.18
N PHE A 327 19.64 15.78 -16.61
CA PHE A 327 19.37 16.37 -17.92
C PHE A 327 18.78 17.79 -17.85
N ILE A 328 17.89 18.06 -16.91
CA ILE A 328 17.16 19.34 -16.87
C ILE A 328 17.94 20.39 -16.08
N LEU A 329 18.50 20.04 -14.92
CA LEU A 329 19.24 20.95 -14.05
C LEU A 329 20.40 21.63 -14.78
N PRO A 330 21.24 20.94 -15.58
CA PRO A 330 22.33 21.60 -16.32
C PRO A 330 21.86 22.53 -17.46
N ARG A 331 20.60 22.39 -17.92
CA ARG A 331 20.01 23.25 -18.95
C ARG A 331 19.31 24.47 -18.35
N LEU A 332 18.72 24.34 -17.16
CA LEU A 332 18.09 25.43 -16.41
C LEU A 332 19.09 26.32 -15.68
N SER A 333 20.22 25.75 -15.26
CA SER A 333 21.31 26.52 -14.65
C SER A 333 22.26 27.03 -15.73
N LEU A 334 22.23 28.33 -15.99
CA LEU A 334 23.30 28.99 -16.75
C LEU A 334 24.61 28.81 -15.96
N LYS A 335 25.54 28.02 -16.50
CA LYS A 335 26.91 27.98 -15.95
C LYS A 335 27.50 29.39 -16.13
N PRO A 336 28.06 30.01 -15.09
CA PRO A 336 28.67 31.34 -15.23
C PRO A 336 29.73 31.32 -16.34
N VAL A 337 29.60 32.24 -17.31
CA VAL A 337 30.42 32.32 -18.54
C VAL A 337 31.86 32.65 -18.21
N LYS A 338 32.76 31.69 -17.91
CA LYS A 338 34.17 31.99 -17.57
C LYS A 338 34.78 33.07 -18.50
N VAL A 339 34.89 34.32 -18.00
CA VAL A 339 35.45 35.42 -18.77
C VAL A 339 36.95 35.18 -18.76
N THR A 340 37.45 34.56 -19.81
CA THR A 340 38.89 34.52 -20.06
C THR A 340 39.30 35.93 -20.44
N SER A 341 39.99 36.60 -19.52
CA SER A 341 40.55 37.93 -19.69
C SER A 341 41.68 37.90 -20.74
N ARG A 342 41.33 37.80 -22.03
CA ARG A 342 42.18 38.33 -23.09
C ARG A 342 41.82 39.80 -23.27
N VAL A 343 42.58 40.63 -22.59
CA VAL A 343 42.59 42.09 -22.74
C VAL A 343 42.84 42.44 -24.21
N SER A 344 41.80 42.75 -24.99
CA SER A 344 41.96 43.51 -26.23
C SER A 344 41.98 44.99 -25.86
N LYS A 345 43.12 45.64 -26.14
CA LYS A 345 43.34 47.07 -25.94
C LYS A 345 42.48 47.90 -26.89
N THR A 346 41.21 48.12 -26.58
CA THR A 346 40.40 49.21 -27.13
C THR A 346 39.20 49.47 -26.23
N PRO A 347 39.15 50.60 -25.50
CA PRO A 347 38.07 50.89 -24.56
C PRO A 347 36.91 51.57 -25.29
N THR A 348 35.77 50.91 -25.39
CA THR A 348 34.47 51.56 -25.61
C THR A 348 33.72 51.60 -24.27
N ASN A 349 33.20 52.77 -23.87
CA ASN A 349 32.66 53.01 -22.52
C ASN A 349 31.54 52.04 -22.07
N THR A 350 30.83 51.41 -23.00
CA THR A 350 29.78 50.41 -22.74
C THR A 350 30.33 49.03 -22.37
N SER A 351 31.48 48.61 -22.91
CA SER A 351 32.06 47.28 -22.62
C SER A 351 32.70 47.18 -21.24
N LYS A 352 33.10 48.32 -20.67
CA LYS A 352 33.70 48.42 -19.33
C LYS A 352 32.68 48.20 -18.20
N ILE A 353 31.40 48.49 -18.45
CA ILE A 353 30.32 48.28 -17.47
C ILE A 353 29.94 46.79 -17.43
N MET A 354 29.80 46.15 -18.60
CA MET A 354 29.50 44.71 -18.66
C MET A 354 30.68 43.83 -18.25
N SER A 355 31.93 44.21 -18.50
CA SER A 355 33.11 43.42 -18.10
C SER A 355 33.41 43.46 -16.59
N LYS A 356 32.86 44.44 -15.85
CA LYS A 356 33.03 44.59 -14.40
C LYS A 356 31.96 43.83 -13.61
N ILE A 357 30.85 43.49 -14.26
CA ILE A 357 29.84 42.59 -13.72
C ILE A 357 30.31 41.18 -14.09
N GLY A 358 31.11 40.56 -13.23
CA GLY A 358 31.44 39.13 -13.38
C GLY A 358 30.17 38.29 -13.55
N ASN A 359 30.32 37.05 -14.03
CA ASN A 359 29.25 36.14 -14.49
C ASN A 359 28.10 35.82 -13.52
N ASN A 360 28.13 36.38 -12.33
CA ASN A 360 27.13 36.18 -11.30
C ASN A 360 26.17 37.36 -11.35
N LEU A 361 24.92 37.09 -11.74
CA LEU A 361 23.81 38.03 -11.73
C LEU A 361 23.61 38.58 -10.30
N PHE A 362 23.10 39.80 -10.18
CA PHE A 362 22.67 40.29 -8.86
C PHE A 362 21.41 39.51 -8.43
N CYS A 363 21.41 39.00 -7.19
CA CYS A 363 20.35 38.20 -6.61
C CYS A 363 19.69 38.97 -5.46
N VAL A 364 18.37 39.19 -5.57
CA VAL A 364 17.57 39.81 -4.50
C VAL A 364 16.92 38.70 -3.68
N LEU A 365 17.24 38.67 -2.40
CA LEU A 365 16.71 37.75 -1.41
C LEU A 365 15.62 38.47 -0.62
N LEU A 366 14.39 38.36 -1.12
CA LEU A 366 13.21 38.99 -0.52
C LEU A 366 12.78 38.26 0.75
N VAL A 367 12.65 38.98 1.86
CA VAL A 367 12.17 38.47 3.15
C VAL A 367 11.02 39.34 3.62
N THR A 368 9.85 38.76 3.85
CA THR A 368 8.70 39.47 4.43
C THR A 368 8.66 39.22 5.93
N CYS A 369 8.77 40.29 6.72
CA CYS A 369 8.71 40.26 8.18
C CYS A 369 7.37 40.88 8.63
N TYR A 370 6.65 40.17 9.49
CA TYR A 370 5.37 40.60 10.04
C TYR A 370 5.51 40.97 11.52
N SER A 371 5.65 39.95 12.38
CA SER A 371 5.70 40.08 13.83
C SER A 371 6.63 39.06 14.49
N GLU A 372 7.50 38.43 13.70
CA GLU A 372 8.48 37.47 14.15
C GLU A 372 9.44 38.09 15.17
N GLY A 373 9.90 37.29 16.13
CA GLY A 373 10.94 37.72 17.07
C GLY A 373 12.31 37.78 16.43
N GLU A 374 13.24 38.46 17.11
CA GLU A 374 14.63 38.66 16.64
C GLU A 374 15.29 37.36 16.22
N ILE A 375 15.15 36.29 17.02
CA ILE A 375 15.76 34.98 16.74
C ILE A 375 15.28 34.42 15.40
N GLY A 376 13.99 34.54 15.08
CA GLY A 376 13.42 34.00 13.84
C GLY A 376 13.89 34.77 12.60
N ILE A 377 13.87 36.10 12.68
CA ILE A 377 14.34 36.96 11.57
C ILE A 377 15.84 36.80 11.38
N ARG A 378 16.61 36.76 12.46
CA ARG A 378 18.06 36.53 12.46
C ARG A 378 18.43 35.21 11.81
N THR A 379 17.82 34.11 12.25
CA THR A 379 18.06 32.76 11.69
C THR A 379 17.80 32.75 10.19
N THR A 380 16.73 33.40 9.75
CA THR A 380 16.38 33.52 8.33
C THR A 380 17.45 34.30 7.55
N CYS A 381 17.86 35.46 8.06
CA CYS A 381 18.87 36.31 7.41
C CYS A 381 20.25 35.65 7.39
N GLU A 382 20.65 34.97 8.47
CA GLU A 382 21.92 34.24 8.57
C GLU A 382 21.95 33.06 7.60
N SER A 383 20.85 32.31 7.47
CA SER A 383 20.72 31.21 6.50
C SER A 383 20.85 31.72 5.06
N LEU A 384 20.17 32.81 4.73
CA LEU A 384 20.27 33.44 3.41
C LEU A 384 21.67 34.00 3.13
N ALA A 385 22.30 34.63 4.11
CA ALA A 385 23.67 35.13 4.02
C ALA A 385 24.70 33.99 3.87
N ALA A 386 24.45 32.82 4.47
CA ALA A 386 25.34 31.66 4.43
C ALA A 386 25.25 30.84 3.13
N THR A 387 24.33 31.15 2.22
CA THR A 387 24.26 30.50 0.90
C THR A 387 25.55 30.68 0.09
N ASP A 388 25.91 29.68 -0.72
CA ASP A 388 27.13 29.63 -1.53
C ASP A 388 27.22 30.70 -2.65
N TYR A 389 26.19 31.55 -2.80
CA TYR A 389 26.22 32.65 -3.76
C TYR A 389 27.14 33.79 -3.28
N PRO A 390 27.89 34.45 -4.17
CA PRO A 390 28.81 35.53 -3.77
C PRO A 390 28.12 36.66 -3.00
N ASN A 391 28.72 37.08 -1.88
CA ASN A 391 28.16 38.11 -1.01
C ASN A 391 28.04 39.49 -1.69
N ASP A 392 28.95 39.83 -2.62
CA ASP A 392 28.93 41.06 -3.41
C ASP A 392 27.82 41.09 -4.48
N LYS A 393 27.10 39.97 -4.64
CA LYS A 393 25.98 39.82 -5.56
C LYS A 393 24.64 39.56 -4.87
N LYS A 394 24.62 39.48 -3.54
CA LYS A 394 23.39 39.28 -2.76
C LYS A 394 22.88 40.60 -2.20
N LEU A 395 21.59 40.85 -2.37
CA LEU A 395 20.86 41.92 -1.66
C LEU A 395 19.78 41.27 -0.80
N LEU A 396 19.91 41.35 0.52
CA LEU A 396 18.82 41.02 1.44
C LEU A 396 17.81 42.17 1.42
N PHE A 397 16.59 41.90 0.96
CA PHE A 397 15.53 42.90 0.87
C PHE A 397 14.40 42.54 1.84
N LEU A 398 14.46 43.13 3.04
CA LEU A 398 13.50 42.88 4.11
C LEU A 398 12.33 43.87 4.02
N ILE A 399 11.11 43.36 3.93
CA ILE A 399 9.88 44.15 3.96
C ILE A 399 9.17 43.90 5.29
N CYS A 400 9.12 44.92 6.15
CA CYS A 400 8.37 44.87 7.39
C CYS A 400 6.94 45.38 7.18
N ASP A 401 5.94 44.58 7.56
CA ASP A 401 4.52 44.93 7.47
C ASP A 401 4.11 45.91 8.59
N GLY A 402 4.53 47.16 8.44
CA GLY A 402 4.23 48.25 9.38
C GLY A 402 5.11 48.28 10.64
N ILE A 403 4.84 49.27 11.50
CA ILE A 403 5.57 49.46 12.76
C ILE A 403 4.88 48.63 13.86
N ILE A 404 5.08 47.32 13.80
CA ILE A 404 4.43 46.31 14.66
C ILE A 404 5.44 45.73 15.65
N THR A 405 5.05 45.55 16.92
CA THR A 405 5.82 44.84 17.96
C THR A 405 5.20 43.48 18.25
N GLY A 406 5.86 42.38 17.89
CA GLY A 406 5.37 41.02 18.17
C GLY A 406 5.22 40.70 19.66
N SER A 407 4.39 39.72 20.01
CA SER A 407 4.19 39.28 21.40
C SER A 407 5.50 38.75 21.98
N GLY A 408 5.92 39.29 23.13
CA GLY A 408 7.19 38.91 23.78
C GLY A 408 8.42 39.66 23.28
N ASN A 409 8.28 40.59 22.33
CA ASN A 409 9.38 41.44 21.85
C ASN A 409 9.36 42.82 22.54
N LEU A 410 10.54 43.33 22.89
CA LEU A 410 10.71 44.68 23.45
C LEU A 410 10.75 45.77 22.37
N ARG A 411 11.03 45.40 21.11
CA ARG A 411 11.21 46.30 19.97
C ARG A 411 10.25 45.92 18.83
N SER A 412 9.89 46.90 18.01
CA SER A 412 9.09 46.64 16.79
C SER A 412 9.91 45.85 15.75
N THR A 413 9.23 45.08 14.89
CA THR A 413 9.83 44.29 13.81
C THR A 413 10.79 45.12 12.95
N PRO A 414 10.47 46.37 12.52
CA PRO A 414 11.43 47.22 11.81
C PRO A 414 12.65 47.58 12.66
N ASN A 415 12.46 47.88 13.95
CA ASN A 415 13.57 48.23 14.85
C ASN A 415 14.49 47.03 15.12
N ILE A 416 13.94 45.82 15.17
CA ILE A 416 14.71 44.57 15.24
C ILE A 416 15.55 44.42 13.97
N CYS A 417 14.95 44.59 12.79
CA CYS A 417 15.67 44.52 11.51
C CYS A 417 16.79 45.56 11.41
N ILE A 418 16.52 46.80 11.81
CA ILE A 418 17.52 47.88 11.87
C ILE A 418 18.64 47.54 12.86
N GLY A 419 18.33 46.90 13.99
CA GLY A 419 19.33 46.47 14.97
C GLY A 419 20.27 45.36 14.48
N MET A 420 19.93 44.67 13.40
CA MET A 420 20.78 43.63 12.79
C MET A 420 21.67 44.14 11.65
N MET A 421 21.52 45.40 11.25
CA MET A 421 22.30 46.01 10.19
C MET A 421 23.23 47.09 10.72
N GLU A 422 24.40 47.19 10.12
CA GLU A 422 25.26 48.35 10.21
C GLU A 422 24.77 49.40 9.20
N LEU A 423 24.08 50.41 9.71
CA LEU A 423 23.49 51.47 8.89
C LEU A 423 24.58 52.31 8.23
N ILE A 424 24.37 52.66 6.98
CA ILE A 424 25.18 53.66 6.30
C ILE A 424 24.77 55.04 6.84
N PRO A 425 25.69 55.92 7.27
CA PRO A 425 25.36 57.20 7.92
C PRO A 425 24.40 58.09 7.11
N GLU A 426 24.50 58.02 5.78
CA GLU A 426 23.65 58.76 4.84
C GLU A 426 22.16 58.35 4.90
N PHE A 427 21.87 57.13 5.37
CA PHE A 427 20.54 56.52 5.39
C PHE A 427 20.01 56.26 6.81
N GLU A 428 20.62 56.85 7.84
CA GLU A 428 20.26 56.62 9.24
C GLU A 428 18.85 57.16 9.57
N ASN A 429 18.46 58.28 8.96
CA ASN A 429 17.18 58.96 9.22
C ASN A 429 16.37 59.22 7.93
N PRO A 430 15.79 58.17 7.31
CA PRO A 430 15.05 58.31 6.07
C PRO A 430 13.71 59.04 6.28
N ARG A 431 13.41 59.97 5.37
CA ARG A 431 12.09 60.60 5.31
C ARG A 431 11.06 59.58 4.82
N PRO A 432 9.85 59.54 5.43
CA PRO A 432 8.79 58.68 4.94
C PRO A 432 8.35 59.13 3.55
N MET A 433 8.33 58.21 2.59
CA MET A 433 7.92 58.44 1.21
C MET A 433 6.57 57.79 0.96
N SER A 434 5.67 58.49 0.26
CA SER A 434 4.38 57.93 -0.12
C SER A 434 4.52 56.94 -1.27
N TYR A 435 3.70 55.89 -1.25
CA TYR A 435 3.57 54.92 -2.33
C TYR A 435 2.13 54.48 -2.50
N ILE A 436 1.82 54.00 -3.70
CA ILE A 436 0.51 53.45 -4.05
C ILE A 436 0.50 51.98 -3.66
N ALA A 437 -0.24 51.64 -2.61
CA ALA A 437 -0.46 50.27 -2.17
C ALA A 437 -1.66 49.64 -2.91
N ILE A 438 -1.77 48.30 -2.87
CA ILE A 438 -2.89 47.53 -3.45
C ILE A 438 -4.18 47.69 -2.59
N GLY A 439 -4.27 48.73 -1.76
CA GLY A 439 -5.44 49.04 -0.93
C GLY A 439 -6.42 49.97 -1.64
N GLU A 440 -7.67 50.01 -1.17
CA GLU A 440 -8.72 50.87 -1.74
C GLU A 440 -9.01 52.11 -0.90
N GLY A 441 -9.45 53.18 -1.58
CA GLY A 441 -9.79 54.46 -0.95
C GLY A 441 -8.60 55.04 -0.18
N ALA A 442 -8.81 55.41 1.07
CA ALA A 442 -7.76 55.98 1.92
C ALA A 442 -6.57 55.03 2.18
N LYS A 443 -6.72 53.71 1.97
CA LYS A 443 -5.64 52.73 2.15
C LYS A 443 -4.73 52.57 0.93
N GLN A 444 -5.08 53.22 -0.19
CA GLN A 444 -4.27 53.22 -1.41
C GLN A 444 -3.01 54.07 -1.25
N ASN A 445 -3.09 55.15 -0.47
CA ASN A 445 -1.96 56.03 -0.19
C ASN A 445 -1.30 55.61 1.13
N ASN A 446 -0.17 54.92 1.04
CA ASN A 446 0.59 54.50 2.22
C ASN A 446 1.98 55.16 2.21
N THR A 447 2.71 55.06 3.33
CA THR A 447 4.07 55.61 3.45
C THR A 447 5.05 54.53 3.90
N ALA A 448 6.28 54.60 3.39
CA ALA A 448 7.35 53.68 3.76
C ALA A 448 8.62 54.46 4.10
N LYS A 449 9.41 53.91 5.03
CA LYS A 449 10.79 54.33 5.29
C LYS A 449 11.72 53.22 4.80
N VAL A 450 12.75 53.59 4.05
CA VAL A 450 13.74 52.66 3.53
C VAL A 450 15.05 52.90 4.27
N TYR A 451 15.57 51.86 4.90
CA TYR A 451 16.87 51.85 5.58
C TYR A 451 17.83 51.01 4.74
N ALA A 452 19.09 51.44 4.67
CA ALA A 452 20.13 50.74 3.94
C ALA A 452 21.37 50.55 4.82
N GLY A 453 21.97 49.38 4.74
CA GLY A 453 23.09 49.00 5.59
C GLY A 453 23.67 47.63 5.21
N TYR A 454 24.71 47.24 5.93
CA TYR A 454 25.34 45.93 5.80
C TYR A 454 24.79 44.98 6.86
N PHE A 455 24.41 43.76 6.46
CA PHE A 455 24.00 42.76 7.43
C PHE A 455 25.22 42.24 8.19
N ARG A 456 25.23 42.41 9.52
CA ARG A 456 26.34 41.98 10.37
C ARG A 456 26.14 40.53 10.78
N LYS A 457 27.04 39.65 10.30
CA LYS A 457 27.13 38.27 10.80
C LYS A 457 27.72 38.31 12.20
N PHE A 458 27.00 37.74 13.18
CA PHE A 458 27.46 37.63 14.56
C PHE A 458 28.05 36.25 14.84
#